data_AF-A0A380FH03-F1
#
_entry.id   AF-A0A380FH03-F1
#
_cell.length_a   1.000
_cell.length_b   1.000
_cell.length_c   1.000
_cell.angle_alpha   90.00
_cell.angle_beta   90.00
_cell.angle_gamma   90.00
#
_symmetry.space_group_name_H-M   'P 1'
#
loop_
_entity.id
_entity.type
_entity.pdbx_description
1 polymer ?
#
loop_
_entity_poly.entity_id
_entity_poly.type
_entity_poly.pdbx_seq_one_letter_code
_entity_poly.pdbx_strand_id
1 'polypeptide(L)' 'MKTNKKAPLIFIGFMGTGKTTLGEYIASNDGLNYIDLDEYIVSQEQRSIPEIFDKIGETGFRNLEFLLFTTMYRTI' A
#
# COMPACT_ATOMS: atom_id res chain seq x y z
N MET A 1 13.94 23.24 16.19
CA MET A 1 14.00 22.49 14.91
C MET A 1 12.59 22.28 14.41
N LYS A 2 12.21 22.80 13.24
CA LYS A 2 10.97 22.39 12.58
C LYS A 2 11.23 21.02 11.96
N THR A 3 10.59 19.98 12.48
CA THR A 3 10.54 18.69 11.80
C THR A 3 9.71 18.88 10.54
N ASN A 4 10.36 19.06 9.39
CA ASN A 4 9.66 19.07 8.10
C ASN A 4 9.12 17.65 7.87
N LYS A 5 7.86 17.40 8.24
CA LYS A 5 7.18 16.15 7.94
C LYS A 5 7.09 16.04 6.42
N LYS A 6 7.85 15.11 5.81
CA LYS A 6 7.73 14.79 4.38
C LYS A 6 6.36 14.15 4.15
N ALA A 7 5.65 14.57 3.10
CA ALA A 7 4.42 13.92 2.69
C ALA A 7 4.73 12.51 2.11
N PRO A 8 3.84 11.52 2.27
CA PRO A 8 4.00 10.22 1.64
C PRO A 8 4.06 10.32 0.11
N LEU A 9 4.89 9.49 -0.52
CA LEU A 9 4.93 9.32 -1.97
C LEU A 9 4.05 8.12 -2.35
N ILE A 10 3.12 8.32 -3.28
CA ILE A 10 2.16 7.29 -3.70
C ILE A 10 2.39 6.96 -5.17
N PHE A 11 2.72 5.70 -5.46
CA PHE A 11 2.95 5.20 -6.81
C PHE A 11 1.69 4.51 -7.34
N ILE A 12 1.12 5.04 -8.43
CA ILE A 12 -0.04 4.47 -9.11
C ILE A 12 0.34 3.92 -10.50
N GLY A 13 -0.42 2.95 -11.01
CA GLY A 13 -0.22 2.38 -12.35
C GLY A 13 -0.39 0.86 -12.37
N PHE A 14 -0.41 0.27 -13.56
CA PHE A 14 -0.63 -1.17 -13.76
C PHE A 14 0.48 -2.05 -13.14
N MET A 15 0.17 -3.32 -12.88
CA MET A 15 1.17 -4.32 -12.47
C MET A 15 2.31 -4.42 -13.50
N GLY A 16 3.55 -4.66 -13.03
CA GLY A 16 4.71 -4.81 -13.91
C GLY A 16 5.31 -3.49 -14.45
N THR A 17 4.76 -2.31 -14.14
CA THR A 17 5.34 -1.02 -14.58
C THR A 17 6.55 -0.54 -13.77
N GLY A 18 7.07 -1.37 -12.86
CA GLY A 18 8.27 -1.06 -12.06
C GLY A 18 8.04 -0.21 -10.80
N LYS A 19 6.79 -0.05 -10.34
CA LYS A 19 6.46 0.76 -9.15
C LYS A 19 7.18 0.29 -7.88
N THR A 20 7.19 -1.04 -7.65
CA THR A 20 7.88 -1.66 -6.51
C THR A 20 9.36 -1.34 -6.54
N THR A 21 10.03 -1.62 -7.67
CA THR A 21 11.47 -1.37 -7.86
C THR A 21 11.84 0.09 -7.63
N LEU A 22 11.05 1.03 -8.18
CA LEU A 22 11.31 2.46 -8.00
C LEU A 22 11.04 2.94 -6.57
N GLY A 23 9.96 2.46 -5.96
CA GLY A 23 9.58 2.80 -4.59
C GLY A 23 10.61 2.34 -3.57
N GLU A 24 11.07 1.09 -3.68
CA GLU A 24 12.14 0.53 -2.83
C GLU A 24 13.44 1.31 -2.99
N TYR A 25 13.85 1.62 -4.22
CA TYR A 25 15.06 2.40 -4.49
C TYR A 25 15.02 3.80 -3.87
N ILE A 26 13.88 4.50 -4.00
CA ILE A 26 13.70 5.82 -3.39
C ILE A 26 13.70 5.69 -1.86
N ALA A 27 13.00 4.71 -1.32
CA ALA A 27 12.94 4.48 0.12
C ALA A 27 14.33 4.21 0.72
N SER A 28 15.14 3.37 0.08
CA SER A 28 16.50 3.07 0.53
C SER A 28 17.43 4.28 0.45
N ASN A 29 17.33 5.09 -0.60
CA ASN A 29 18.22 6.24 -0.79
C ASN A 29 17.87 7.42 0.13
N ASP A 30 16.59 7.62 0.42
CA ASP A 30 16.11 8.76 1.22
C ASP A 30 15.86 8.42 2.70
N GLY A 31 16.12 7.17 3.11
CA GLY A 31 15.85 6.69 4.46
C GLY A 31 14.35 6.71 4.82
N LEU A 32 13.48 6.44 3.84
CA LEU A 32 12.04 6.36 4.02
C LEU A 32 11.61 4.90 4.22
N ASN A 33 10.42 4.72 4.77
CA ASN A 33 9.76 3.41 4.78
C ASN A 33 9.09 3.17 3.42
N TYR A 34 9.16 1.92 2.95
CA TYR A 34 8.39 1.43 1.81
C TYR A 34 7.22 0.57 2.32
N ILE A 35 6.04 0.73 1.70
CA ILE A 35 4.85 -0.06 2.01
C ILE A 35 4.24 -0.50 0.67
N ASP A 36 4.08 -1.80 0.49
CA ASP A 36 3.24 -2.35 -0.57
C ASP A 36 1.80 -2.52 -0.06
N LEU A 37 0.82 -1.96 -0.77
CA LEU A 37 -0.58 -1.97 -0.32
C LEU A 37 -1.19 -3.37 -0.37
N ASP A 38 -0.82 -4.20 -1.35
CA ASP A 38 -1.35 -5.56 -1.47
C ASP A 38 -0.80 -6.44 -0.34
N GLU A 39 0.50 -6.33 -0.04
CA GLU A 39 1.10 -7.01 1.12
C GLU A 39 0.49 -6.53 2.44
N TYR A 40 0.23 -5.22 2.57
CA TYR A 40 -0.45 -4.68 3.73
C TYR A 40 -1.86 -5.29 3.89
N ILE A 41 -2.66 -5.35 2.82
CA ILE A 41 -4.00 -5.96 2.85
C ILE A 41 -3.93 -7.43 3.28
N VAL A 42 -3.00 -8.22 2.71
CA VAL A 42 -2.81 -9.63 3.08
C VAL A 42 -2.45 -9.77 4.56
N SER A 43 -1.59 -8.88 5.08
CA SER A 43 -1.20 -8.89 6.50
C SER A 43 -2.38 -8.58 7.44
N GLN A 44 -3.26 -7.68 7.06
CA GLN A 44 -4.42 -7.28 7.87
C GLN A 44 -5.53 -8.35 7.83
N GLU A 45 -5.79 -8.92 6.66
CA GLU A 45 -6.86 -9.91 6.47
C GLU A 45 -6.46 -11.34 6.85
N GLN A 46 -5.16 -11.60 7.00
CA GLN A 46 -4.61 -12.95 7.24
C GLN A 46 -5.08 -13.94 6.17
N ARG A 47 -5.20 -13.46 4.93
CA ARG A 47 -5.67 -14.20 3.75
C ARG A 47 -4.98 -13.66 2.50
N SER A 48 -4.78 -14.53 1.52
CA SER A 48 -4.31 -14.11 0.20
C SER A 48 -5.37 -13.28 -0.53
N ILE A 49 -4.95 -12.43 -1.48
CA ILE A 49 -5.86 -11.64 -2.31
C ILE A 49 -6.92 -12.53 -3.00
N PRO A 50 -6.59 -13.66 -3.64
CA PRO A 50 -7.60 -14.56 -4.23
C PRO A 50 -8.66 -15.03 -3.23
N GLU A 51 -8.28 -15.43 -2.02
CA GLU A 51 -9.23 -15.86 -0.98
C GLU A 51 -10.16 -14.71 -0.53
N ILE A 52 -9.65 -13.47 -0.52
CA ILE A 52 -10.46 -12.29 -0.24
C ILE A 52 -11.48 -12.08 -1.36
N PHE A 53 -11.03 -12.11 -2.63
CA PHE A 53 -11.92 -12.02 -3.79
C PHE A 53 -13.00 -13.11 -3.78
N ASP A 54 -12.65 -14.35 -3.49
CA ASP A 54 -13.60 -15.46 -3.41
C ASP A 54 -14.65 -15.25 -2.31
N LYS A 55 -14.28 -14.58 -1.21
CA LYS A 55 -15.16 -14.37 -0.05
C LYS A 55 -16.08 -13.16 -0.20
N ILE A 56 -15.59 -12.04 -0.72
CA ILE A 56 -16.33 -10.75 -0.73
C ILE A 56 -16.51 -10.15 -2.12
N GLY A 57 -16.03 -10.83 -3.17
CA GLY A 57 -16.07 -10.36 -4.55
C GLY A 57 -15.19 -9.13 -4.80
N GLU A 58 -15.11 -8.73 -6.07
CA GLU A 58 -14.30 -7.57 -6.48
C GLU A 58 -14.76 -6.27 -5.81
N THR A 59 -16.06 -5.99 -5.79
CA THR A 59 -16.58 -4.77 -5.15
C THR A 59 -16.25 -4.73 -3.66
N GLY A 60 -16.35 -5.87 -2.97
CA GLY A 60 -15.96 -5.97 -1.55
C GLY A 60 -14.47 -5.72 -1.37
N PHE A 61 -13.64 -6.31 -2.24
CA PHE A 61 -12.19 -6.08 -2.23
C PHE A 61 -11.85 -4.60 -2.43
N ARG A 62 -12.46 -3.90 -3.39
CA ARG A 62 -12.21 -2.47 -3.62
C ARG A 62 -12.61 -1.58 -2.44
N ASN A 63 -13.71 -1.91 -1.76
CA ASN A 63 -14.12 -1.21 -0.55
C ASN A 63 -13.13 -1.44 0.60
N LEU A 64 -12.64 -2.68 0.76
CA LEU A 64 -11.64 -3.04 1.75
C LEU A 64 -10.30 -2.35 1.47
N GLU A 65 -9.83 -2.39 0.22
CA GLU A 65 -8.62 -1.71 -0.27
C GLU A 65 -8.65 -0.22 0.10
N PHE A 66 -9.77 0.47 -0.19
CA PHE A 66 -9.96 1.87 0.18
C PHE A 66 -9.95 2.10 1.69
N LEU A 67 -10.66 1.27 2.46
CA LEU A 67 -10.72 1.37 3.92
C LEU A 67 -9.32 1.21 4.55
N LEU A 68 -8.58 0.19 4.13
CA LEU A 68 -7.26 -0.12 4.65
C LEU A 68 -6.23 0.94 4.23
N PHE A 69 -6.26 1.38 2.98
CA PHE A 69 -5.43 2.48 2.49
C PHE A 69 -5.66 3.76 3.30
N THR A 70 -6.92 4.19 3.47
CA THR A 70 -7.23 5.42 4.21
C THR A 70 -6.89 5.33 5.69
N THR A 71 -7.01 4.15 6.29
CA THR A 71 -6.62 3.90 7.69
C THR A 71 -5.11 4.02 7.85
N MET A 72 -4.33 3.33 7.02
CA MET A 72 -2.87 3.39 7.02
C MET A 72 -2.35 4.81 6.70
N TYR A 73 -2.92 5.47 5.69
CA TYR A 73 -2.48 6.80 5.29
C TYR A 73 -2.61 7.85 6.41
N ARG A 74 -3.57 7.67 7.33
CA ARG A 74 -3.78 8.56 8.48
C ARG A 74 -2.79 8.34 9.62
N THR A 75 -2.10 7.20 9.66
CA THR A 75 -1.15 6.87 10.73
C THR A 75 0.31 7.19 10.38
N ILE A 76 0.59 7.54 9.11
CA ILE A 76 1.91 7.96 8.62
C ILE A 76 2.02 9.48 8.48
#